data_AF-A0A535J6T2-F1
#
_entry.id   AF-A0A535J6T2-F1
#
_cell.length_a   1.000
_cell.length_b   1.000
_cell.length_c   1.000
_cell.angle_alpha   90.00
_cell.angle_beta   90.00
_cell.angle_gamma   90.00
#
_symmetry.space_group_name_H-M   'P 1'
#
loop_
_entity.id
_entity.type
_entity.pdbx_description
1 polymer ?
#
loop_
_entity_poly.entity_id
_entity_poly.type
_entity_poly.pdbx_seq_one_letter_code
_entity_poly.pdbx_strand_id
1 'polypeptide(L)'
;MAGRDKVTIIAPPALHSFGVWAEQLIAESTGKAGKGLVPVADEALGAPQVYGSDRLFLRLALAGDDDPNAGRLADLSKAGHPVVTLKMSDPLGLGAEFFRWEYAIAVAGAILGINVFDQPNVQEAKDLTKKVLSEGNPPTTGDGIRWAGQQGATLEAAIQALLGQVRPGDYVALLAFIAPDAKNDSPLNAIRLAIRDKYRVATTVGYGPRYLHSTGQLHKGGPNTGVFLQIVGDDPKDIPIPGERLSFGVLKQAQALGDFQALRNHGRRVLRVQLHDVAQGLVKIGQAVGATAGVA
;
A
#
# COMPACT_ATOMS: atom_id res chain seq x y z
N MET A 1 22.31 -1.25 3.09
CA MET A 1 21.45 -1.06 1.89
C MET A 1 21.86 0.26 1.26
N ALA A 2 22.36 0.27 0.03
CA ALA A 2 22.95 1.44 -0.63
C ALA A 2 21.90 2.49 -1.06
N GLY A 3 21.05 2.92 -0.12
CA GLY A 3 19.92 3.83 -0.37
C GLY A 3 18.72 3.22 -1.09
N ARG A 4 18.73 1.91 -1.38
CA ARG A 4 17.67 1.19 -2.10
C ARG A 4 16.89 0.28 -1.17
N ASP A 5 15.74 0.77 -0.72
CA ASP A 5 14.85 0.09 0.21
C ASP A 5 13.44 -0.13 -0.39
N LYS A 6 13.19 0.32 -1.62
CA LYS A 6 11.92 0.14 -2.33
C LYS A 6 12.05 -1.01 -3.35
N VAL A 7 11.44 -2.14 -3.06
CA VAL A 7 11.54 -3.37 -3.86
C VAL A 7 10.32 -3.47 -4.78
N THR A 8 10.47 -3.04 -6.04
CA THR A 8 9.43 -3.17 -7.06
C THR A 8 9.43 -4.59 -7.62
N ILE A 9 8.29 -5.27 -7.54
CA ILE A 9 8.13 -6.66 -7.97
C ILE A 9 7.35 -6.67 -9.29
N ILE A 10 7.94 -7.29 -10.31
CA ILE A 10 7.34 -7.44 -11.63
C ILE A 10 7.15 -8.93 -11.86
N ALA A 11 5.92 -9.39 -11.69
CA ALA A 11 5.51 -10.76 -11.95
C ALA A 11 4.73 -10.82 -13.28
N PRO A 12 4.95 -11.86 -14.12
CA PRO A 12 4.11 -12.09 -15.29
C PRO A 12 2.67 -12.43 -14.85
N PRO A 13 1.66 -12.28 -15.72
CA PRO A 13 0.26 -12.55 -15.38
C PRO A 13 0.03 -13.93 -14.74
N ALA A 14 0.73 -14.96 -15.24
CA ALA A 14 0.64 -16.33 -14.70
C ALA A 14 1.11 -16.45 -13.23
N LEU A 15 1.97 -15.53 -12.78
CA LEU A 15 2.55 -15.51 -11.42
C LEU A 15 2.12 -14.27 -10.62
N HIS A 16 1.06 -13.56 -11.04
CA HIS A 16 0.61 -12.33 -10.38
C HIS A 16 0.43 -12.51 -8.85
N SER A 17 -0.21 -13.60 -8.42
CA SER A 17 -0.42 -13.90 -6.99
C SER A 17 0.88 -14.08 -6.20
N PHE A 18 1.99 -14.47 -6.85
CA PHE A 18 3.29 -14.53 -6.19
C PHE A 18 3.80 -13.13 -5.81
N GLY A 19 3.52 -12.11 -6.63
CA GLY A 19 3.87 -10.72 -6.30
C GLY A 19 3.18 -10.24 -5.02
N VAL A 20 1.90 -10.57 -4.86
CA VAL A 20 1.12 -10.27 -3.65
C VAL A 20 1.64 -11.06 -2.44
N TRP A 21 2.03 -12.32 -2.63
CA TRP A 21 2.65 -13.11 -1.57
C TRP A 21 4.00 -12.52 -1.12
N ALA A 22 4.85 -12.15 -2.07
CA ALA A 22 6.16 -11.55 -1.83
C ALA A 22 6.05 -10.17 -1.15
N GLU A 23 5.01 -9.38 -1.48
CA GLU A 23 4.67 -8.14 -0.77
C GLU A 23 4.48 -8.41 0.73
N GLN A 24 3.66 -9.40 1.07
CA GLN A 24 3.44 -9.75 2.47
C GLN A 24 4.73 -10.22 3.14
N LEU A 25 5.45 -11.15 2.51
CA LEU A 25 6.70 -11.68 3.05
C LEU A 25 7.67 -10.54 3.39
N ILE A 26 7.89 -9.60 2.46
CA ILE A 26 8.84 -8.50 2.67
C ILE A 26 8.36 -7.56 3.78
N ALA A 27 7.12 -7.08 3.70
CA ALA A 27 6.66 -6.02 4.57
C ALA A 27 6.47 -6.49 6.02
N GLU A 28 5.86 -7.66 6.21
CA GLU A 28 5.58 -8.22 7.54
C GLU A 28 6.88 -8.62 8.24
N SER A 29 7.81 -9.23 7.50
CA SER A 29 9.08 -9.69 8.05
C SER A 29 10.04 -8.55 8.40
N THR A 30 10.11 -7.51 7.55
CA THR A 30 11.17 -6.50 7.68
C THR A 30 10.73 -5.21 8.36
N GLY A 31 9.43 -4.91 8.37
CA GLY A 31 8.86 -3.64 8.81
C GLY A 31 8.78 -3.47 10.33
N LYS A 32 9.93 -3.34 11.01
CA LYS A 32 10.00 -3.29 12.48
C LYS A 32 11.22 -2.52 12.98
N ALA A 33 11.14 -2.03 14.22
CA ALA A 33 12.19 -1.27 14.87
C ALA A 33 12.72 -0.07 14.05
N GLY A 34 11.83 0.61 13.31
CA GLY A 34 12.19 1.75 12.46
C GLY A 34 12.95 1.37 11.18
N LYS A 35 13.02 0.08 10.84
CA LYS A 35 13.70 -0.49 9.68
C LYS A 35 12.72 -1.25 8.81
N GLY A 36 13.08 -1.49 7.55
CA GLY A 36 12.28 -2.32 6.67
C GLY A 36 12.53 -2.04 5.21
N LEU A 37 12.09 -2.97 4.38
CA LEU A 37 12.00 -2.84 2.94
C LEU A 37 10.55 -2.57 2.57
N VAL A 38 10.32 -1.69 1.59
CA VAL A 38 9.00 -1.35 1.08
C VAL A 38 8.77 -2.16 -0.19
N PRO A 39 7.94 -3.22 -0.17
CA PRO A 39 7.54 -3.90 -1.39
C PRO A 39 6.58 -3.02 -2.18
N VAL A 40 6.77 -3.00 -3.49
CA VAL A 40 5.90 -2.32 -4.45
C VAL A 40 5.43 -3.35 -5.47
N ALA A 41 4.24 -3.91 -5.22
CA ALA A 41 3.54 -4.78 -6.16
C ALA A 41 2.56 -3.97 -7.03
N ASP A 42 2.25 -4.54 -8.19
CA ASP A 42 1.20 -4.09 -9.12
C ASP A 42 1.29 -2.61 -9.55
N GLU A 43 2.49 -2.02 -9.50
CA GLU A 43 2.77 -0.69 -10.04
C GLU A 43 3.17 -0.81 -11.52
N ALA A 44 2.32 -0.36 -12.43
CA ALA A 44 2.65 -0.36 -13.86
C ALA A 44 3.94 0.44 -14.12
N LEU A 45 4.89 -0.09 -14.90
CA LEU A 45 6.17 0.57 -15.10
C LEU A 45 6.05 1.87 -15.92
N GLY A 46 6.67 2.94 -15.44
CA GLY A 46 6.84 4.21 -16.13
C GLY A 46 8.21 4.34 -16.81
N ALA A 47 8.48 5.50 -17.39
CA ALA A 47 9.80 5.83 -17.92
C ALA A 47 10.79 6.19 -16.79
N PRO A 48 12.12 6.07 -16.99
CA PRO A 48 13.08 6.19 -15.87
C PRO A 48 12.98 7.47 -15.03
N GLN A 49 12.62 8.60 -15.65
CA GLN A 49 12.53 9.91 -15.00
C GLN A 49 11.44 10.03 -13.93
N VAL A 50 10.50 9.08 -13.85
CA VAL A 50 9.45 9.08 -12.81
C VAL A 50 9.86 8.33 -11.54
N TYR A 51 11.08 7.80 -11.48
CA TYR A 51 11.57 7.03 -10.34
C TYR A 51 12.67 7.74 -9.56
N GLY A 52 12.64 7.59 -8.23
CA GLY A 52 13.76 7.92 -7.35
C GLY A 52 14.90 6.90 -7.44
N SER A 53 16.06 7.25 -6.87
CA SER A 53 17.24 6.37 -6.82
C SER A 53 17.13 5.24 -5.78
N ASP A 54 16.01 5.13 -5.08
CA ASP A 54 15.72 4.20 -3.98
C ASP A 54 15.08 2.87 -4.43
N ARG A 55 14.80 2.74 -5.73
CA ARG A 55 14.21 1.53 -6.33
C ARG A 55 15.23 0.41 -6.55
N LEU A 56 14.77 -0.81 -6.31
CA LEU A 56 15.28 -2.07 -6.84
C LEU A 56 14.13 -2.73 -7.63
N PHE A 57 14.35 -3.07 -8.88
CA PHE A 57 13.36 -3.77 -9.71
C PHE A 57 13.69 -5.26 -9.76
N LEU A 58 12.80 -6.09 -9.22
CA LEU A 58 12.89 -7.55 -9.23
C LEU A 58 11.87 -8.09 -10.25
N ARG A 59 12.37 -8.67 -11.33
CA ARG A 59 11.57 -9.28 -12.39
C ARG A 59 11.57 -10.80 -12.22
N LEU A 60 10.39 -11.40 -12.12
CA LEU A 60 10.20 -12.84 -12.34
C LEU A 60 10.01 -13.07 -13.85
N ALA A 61 10.73 -14.02 -14.43
CA ALA A 61 10.62 -14.33 -15.84
C ALA A 61 10.42 -15.84 -16.01
N LEU A 62 9.25 -16.24 -16.50
CA LEU A 62 8.94 -17.62 -16.86
C LEU A 62 9.27 -17.85 -18.34
N ALA A 63 9.90 -18.98 -18.67
CA ALA A 63 10.22 -19.30 -20.06
C ALA A 63 8.94 -19.42 -20.91
N GLY A 64 8.96 -18.80 -22.10
CA GLY A 64 7.81 -18.79 -23.00
C GLY A 64 6.79 -17.68 -22.76
N ASP A 65 6.88 -16.95 -21.63
CA ASP A 65 6.04 -15.77 -21.40
C ASP A 65 6.52 -14.58 -22.23
N ASP A 66 5.58 -13.93 -22.93
CA ASP A 66 5.80 -12.60 -23.49
C ASP A 66 5.65 -11.56 -22.37
N ASP A 67 6.75 -10.91 -22.01
CA ASP A 67 6.77 -9.93 -20.94
C ASP A 67 6.60 -8.51 -21.49
N PRO A 68 5.41 -7.89 -21.35
CA PRO A 68 5.15 -6.54 -21.86
C PRO A 68 6.02 -5.47 -21.18
N ASN A 69 6.70 -5.80 -20.08
CA ASN A 69 7.59 -4.88 -19.36
C ASN A 69 9.06 -4.98 -19.78
N ALA A 70 9.45 -5.93 -20.64
CA ALA A 70 10.85 -6.17 -20.99
C ALA A 70 11.57 -4.92 -21.52
N GLY A 71 10.93 -4.17 -22.43
CA GLY A 71 11.48 -2.92 -22.97
C GLY A 71 11.65 -1.84 -21.88
N ARG A 72 10.63 -1.63 -21.05
CA ARG A 72 10.68 -0.65 -19.94
C ARG A 72 11.77 -0.99 -18.92
N LEU A 73 11.93 -2.27 -18.59
CA LEU A 73 13.00 -2.73 -17.69
C LEU A 73 14.39 -2.52 -18.29
N ALA A 74 14.56 -2.70 -19.61
CA ALA A 74 15.81 -2.38 -20.28
C ALA A 74 16.14 -0.87 -20.20
N ASP A 75 15.14 -0.01 -20.40
CA ASP A 75 15.31 1.44 -20.29
C ASP A 75 15.65 1.87 -18.85
N LEU A 76 15.00 1.27 -17.85
CA LEU A 76 15.33 1.48 -16.43
C LEU A 76 16.77 1.06 -16.11
N SER A 77 17.21 -0.08 -16.63
CA SER A 77 18.58 -0.55 -16.45
C SER A 77 19.60 0.38 -17.10
N LYS A 78 19.34 0.87 -18.33
CA LYS A 78 20.20 1.84 -19.01
C LYS A 78 20.30 3.16 -18.26
N ALA A 79 19.22 3.57 -17.59
CA ALA A 79 19.18 4.75 -16.75
C ALA A 79 19.84 4.56 -15.36
N GLY A 80 20.39 3.38 -15.06
CA GLY A 80 21.12 3.10 -13.82
C GLY A 80 20.27 2.59 -12.64
N HIS A 81 19.01 2.24 -12.87
CA HIS A 81 18.24 1.49 -11.88
C HIS A 81 18.65 0.01 -11.93
N PRO A 82 18.87 -0.64 -10.77
CA PRO A 82 19.19 -2.05 -10.72
C PRO A 82 17.94 -2.85 -11.04
N VAL A 83 18.09 -3.69 -12.05
CA VAL A 83 17.08 -4.65 -12.49
C VAL A 83 17.67 -6.03 -12.29
N VAL A 84 17.08 -6.82 -11.41
CA VAL A 84 17.45 -8.21 -11.18
C VAL A 84 16.36 -9.08 -11.80
N THR A 85 16.76 -10.02 -12.66
CA THR A 85 15.82 -10.98 -13.27
C THR A 85 16.03 -12.36 -12.67
N LEU A 86 14.97 -12.90 -12.07
CA LEU A 86 14.88 -14.25 -11.56
C LEU A 86 14.20 -15.10 -12.64
N LYS A 87 14.99 -15.94 -13.32
CA LYS A 87 14.50 -16.75 -14.44
C LYS A 87 14.04 -18.11 -13.94
N MET A 88 12.88 -18.53 -14.43
CA MET A 88 12.28 -19.83 -14.21
C MET A 88 12.10 -20.54 -15.56
N SER A 89 12.60 -21.77 -15.68
CA SER A 89 12.45 -22.58 -16.88
C SER A 89 11.03 -23.07 -17.10
N ASP A 90 10.28 -23.26 -16.01
CA ASP A 90 8.94 -23.83 -15.99
C ASP A 90 8.24 -23.48 -14.65
N PRO A 91 6.92 -23.70 -14.54
CA PRO A 91 6.16 -23.36 -13.33
C PRO A 91 6.59 -24.12 -12.06
N LEU A 92 7.23 -25.29 -12.15
CA LEU A 92 7.70 -26.02 -10.96
C LEU A 92 8.84 -25.27 -10.26
N GLY A 93 9.56 -24.41 -10.99
CA GLY A 93 10.55 -23.50 -10.44
C GLY A 93 9.99 -22.55 -9.36
N LEU A 94 8.66 -22.38 -9.29
CA LEU A 94 8.02 -21.50 -8.31
C LEU A 94 8.34 -21.91 -6.86
N GLY A 95 8.47 -23.21 -6.60
CA GLY A 95 8.88 -23.73 -5.28
C GLY A 95 10.28 -23.26 -4.87
N ALA A 96 11.20 -23.15 -5.82
CA ALA A 96 12.54 -22.62 -5.57
C ALA A 96 12.51 -21.11 -5.30
N GLU A 97 11.58 -20.37 -5.92
CA GLU A 97 11.39 -18.95 -5.62
C GLU A 97 10.84 -18.74 -4.20
N PHE A 98 9.85 -19.51 -3.75
CA PHE A 98 9.39 -19.43 -2.36
C PHE A 98 10.56 -19.53 -1.36
N PHE A 99 11.37 -20.59 -1.49
CA PHE A 99 12.53 -20.78 -0.62
C PHE A 99 13.57 -19.65 -0.76
N ARG A 100 13.89 -19.23 -1.98
CA ARG A 100 14.87 -18.16 -2.22
C ARG A 100 14.45 -16.86 -1.54
N TRP A 101 13.18 -16.49 -1.67
CA TRP A 101 12.66 -15.26 -1.11
C TRP A 101 12.62 -15.33 0.43
N GLU A 102 12.15 -16.42 1.01
CA GLU A 102 12.19 -16.65 2.46
C GLU A 102 13.62 -16.56 3.03
N TYR A 103 14.57 -17.23 2.37
CA TYR A 103 15.98 -17.19 2.76
C TYR A 103 16.58 -15.78 2.62
N ALA A 104 16.30 -15.08 1.50
CA ALA A 104 16.76 -13.72 1.28
C ALA A 104 16.24 -12.75 2.35
N ILE A 105 15.02 -12.95 2.82
CA ILE A 105 14.43 -12.15 3.90
C ILE A 105 15.06 -12.45 5.25
N ALA A 106 15.38 -13.70 5.56
CA ALA A 106 16.17 -14.03 6.75
C ALA A 106 17.55 -13.34 6.74
N VAL A 107 18.23 -13.36 5.60
CA VAL A 107 19.53 -12.68 5.43
C VAL A 107 19.36 -11.15 5.55
N ALA A 108 18.35 -10.56 4.90
CA ALA A 108 18.06 -9.14 5.02
C ALA A 108 17.75 -8.76 6.48
N GLY A 109 17.01 -9.58 7.20
CA GLY A 109 16.74 -9.44 8.63
C GLY A 109 18.00 -9.39 9.48
N ALA A 110 18.93 -10.32 9.25
CA ALA A 110 20.22 -10.34 9.94
C ALA A 110 21.05 -9.07 9.65
N ILE A 111 21.10 -8.63 8.39
CA ILE A 111 21.80 -7.39 7.99
C ILE A 111 21.15 -6.16 8.63
N LEU A 112 19.81 -6.14 8.71
CA LEU A 112 19.05 -5.07 9.35
C LEU A 112 19.12 -5.13 10.87
N GLY A 113 19.56 -6.24 11.48
CA GLY A 113 19.54 -6.45 12.92
C GLY A 113 18.12 -6.44 13.49
N ILE A 114 17.21 -7.18 12.84
CA ILE A 114 15.81 -7.34 13.24
C ILE A 114 15.43 -8.83 13.28
N ASN A 115 14.46 -9.18 14.11
CA ASN A 115 13.87 -10.51 14.11
C ASN A 115 12.80 -10.60 13.02
N VAL A 116 13.02 -11.38 11.96
CA VAL A 116 12.05 -11.49 10.86
C VAL A 116 10.83 -12.38 11.16
N PHE A 117 10.83 -13.09 12.29
CA PHE A 117 9.81 -14.09 12.62
C PHE A 117 8.74 -13.62 13.63
N ASP A 118 8.74 -12.33 14.01
CA ASP A 118 7.74 -11.71 14.89
C ASP A 118 6.89 -10.63 14.20
N GLN A 119 5.81 -10.19 14.87
CA GLN A 119 4.86 -9.19 14.38
C GLN A 119 4.32 -8.28 15.51
N PRO A 120 5.16 -7.45 16.14
CA PRO A 120 4.80 -6.73 17.36
C PRO A 120 3.72 -5.64 17.17
N ASN A 121 3.54 -5.09 15.96
CA ASN A 121 2.68 -3.93 15.73
C ASN A 121 1.27 -4.27 15.22
N VAL A 122 0.99 -5.55 14.96
CA VAL A 122 -0.36 -6.00 14.53
C VAL A 122 -1.35 -5.95 15.70
N GLN A 123 -0.89 -6.18 16.93
CA GLN A 123 -1.75 -6.25 18.10
C GLN A 123 -2.34 -4.89 18.49
N GLU A 124 -1.57 -3.80 18.41
CA GLU A 124 -2.04 -2.45 18.75
C GLU A 124 -3.28 -2.05 17.94
N ALA A 125 -3.30 -2.34 16.63
CA ALA A 125 -4.43 -2.02 15.77
C ALA A 125 -5.69 -2.81 16.16
N LYS A 126 -5.53 -4.07 16.58
CA LYS A 126 -6.62 -4.91 17.07
C LYS A 126 -7.16 -4.36 18.39
N ASP A 127 -6.30 -3.91 19.28
CA ASP A 127 -6.70 -3.36 20.57
C ASP A 127 -7.43 -2.02 20.42
N LEU A 128 -6.95 -1.14 19.53
CA LEU A 128 -7.64 0.11 19.18
C LEU A 128 -8.99 -0.16 18.51
N THR A 129 -9.07 -1.16 17.62
CA THR A 129 -10.35 -1.58 17.02
C THR A 129 -11.35 -2.02 18.10
N LYS A 130 -10.91 -2.86 19.06
CA LYS A 130 -11.76 -3.30 20.18
C LYS A 130 -12.23 -2.13 21.03
N LYS A 131 -11.33 -1.17 21.31
CA LYS A 131 -11.67 0.05 22.05
C LYS A 131 -12.75 0.86 21.33
N VAL A 132 -12.59 1.11 20.04
CA VAL A 132 -13.58 1.81 19.21
C VAL A 132 -14.93 1.09 19.23
N LEU A 133 -14.93 -0.24 19.15
CA LEU A 133 -16.15 -1.04 19.22
C LEU A 133 -16.80 -0.98 20.61
N SER A 134 -16.01 -1.00 21.69
CA SER A 134 -16.51 -0.94 23.07
C SER A 134 -17.14 0.40 23.43
N GLU A 135 -16.70 1.48 22.80
CA GLU A 135 -17.24 2.83 22.98
C GLU A 135 -18.60 3.00 22.27
N GLY A 136 -19.06 2.00 21.51
CA GLY A 136 -20.41 1.91 20.95
C GLY A 136 -20.74 2.92 19.84
N ASN A 137 -19.79 3.80 19.53
CA ASN A 137 -19.89 4.84 18.51
C ASN A 137 -18.51 5.02 17.85
N PRO A 138 -18.09 4.14 16.90
CA PRO A 138 -17.31 4.68 15.80
C PRO A 138 -18.16 5.81 15.21
N PRO A 139 -17.72 7.08 15.20
CA PRO A 139 -18.57 8.19 14.81
C PRO A 139 -19.20 7.91 13.44
N THR A 140 -20.49 7.56 13.42
CA THR A 140 -21.30 7.45 12.22
C THR A 140 -21.71 8.87 11.83
N THR A 141 -21.26 9.25 10.63
CA THR A 141 -21.92 10.15 9.67
C THR A 141 -22.76 11.31 10.21
N GLY A 142 -22.25 12.53 9.98
CA GLY A 142 -23.10 13.71 9.78
C GLY A 142 -23.02 14.12 8.30
N ASP A 143 -24.03 14.83 7.80
CA ASP A 143 -24.17 15.21 6.39
C ASP A 143 -22.87 15.78 5.78
N GLY A 144 -22.40 15.16 4.69
CA GLY A 144 -21.28 15.62 3.87
C GLY A 144 -19.98 14.78 3.89
N ILE A 145 -19.09 15.06 2.93
CA ILE A 145 -17.72 14.52 2.88
C ILE A 145 -16.94 15.09 4.08
N ARG A 146 -16.46 14.24 5.01
CA ARG A 146 -15.55 14.62 6.09
C ARG A 146 -14.13 14.09 5.84
N TRP A 147 -13.17 15.00 5.74
CA TRP A 147 -11.73 14.76 5.86
C TRP A 147 -11.26 15.20 7.26
N ALA A 148 -10.22 14.56 7.81
CA ALA A 148 -9.52 15.10 8.96
C ALA A 148 -8.42 16.06 8.47
N GLY A 149 -8.53 17.38 8.71
CA GLY A 149 -7.49 18.33 8.26
C GLY A 149 -7.63 19.78 8.72
N GLN A 150 -8.83 20.38 8.68
CA GLN A 150 -9.14 21.71 9.23
C GLN A 150 -10.60 22.05 8.91
N GLN A 151 -11.30 22.79 9.78
CA GLN A 151 -12.50 23.53 9.36
C GLN A 151 -12.08 24.52 8.26
N GLY A 152 -12.75 24.51 7.10
CA GLY A 152 -12.54 25.50 6.03
C GLY A 152 -11.61 25.12 4.88
N ALA A 153 -10.96 23.94 4.88
CA ALA A 153 -10.14 23.48 3.75
C ALA A 153 -10.93 22.53 2.84
N THR A 154 -10.79 22.58 1.51
CA THR A 154 -11.44 21.60 0.61
C THR A 154 -10.77 20.21 0.67
N LEU A 155 -11.43 19.14 0.18
CA LEU A 155 -10.79 17.82 0.01
C LEU A 155 -9.47 17.92 -0.76
N GLU A 156 -9.47 18.72 -1.82
CA GLU A 156 -8.28 19.01 -2.63
C GLU A 156 -7.17 19.64 -1.77
N ALA A 157 -7.49 20.69 -1.00
CA ALA A 157 -6.51 21.34 -0.12
C ALA A 157 -5.93 20.37 0.93
N ALA A 158 -6.75 19.48 1.50
CA ALA A 158 -6.30 18.47 2.44
C ALA A 158 -5.33 17.45 1.79
N ILE A 159 -5.66 16.97 0.59
CA ILE A 159 -4.80 16.05 -0.17
C ILE A 159 -3.49 16.74 -0.57
N GLN A 160 -3.54 17.98 -1.06
CA GLN A 160 -2.33 18.73 -1.39
C GLN A 160 -1.47 19.01 -0.15
N ALA A 161 -2.08 19.30 1.01
CA ALA A 161 -1.35 19.50 2.26
C ALA A 161 -0.67 18.21 2.76
N LEU A 162 -1.29 17.03 2.56
CA LEU A 162 -0.65 15.75 2.83
C LEU A 162 0.52 15.52 1.86
N LEU A 163 0.27 15.63 0.56
CA LEU A 163 1.26 15.31 -0.46
C LEU A 163 2.41 16.32 -0.51
N GLY A 164 2.19 17.57 -0.07
CA GLY A 164 3.24 18.57 0.13
C GLY A 164 4.27 18.20 1.20
N GLN A 165 4.00 17.18 2.03
CA GLN A 165 4.94 16.64 3.01
C GLN A 165 5.83 15.52 2.46
N VAL A 166 5.60 15.08 1.21
CA VAL A 166 6.39 14.03 0.55
C VAL A 166 7.79 14.56 0.26
N ARG A 167 8.79 13.76 0.62
CA ARG A 167 10.22 14.03 0.43
C ARG A 167 10.86 12.91 -0.39
N PRO A 168 11.99 13.16 -1.07
CA PRO A 168 12.75 12.09 -1.72
C PRO A 168 13.06 10.95 -0.74
N GLY A 169 12.84 9.70 -1.17
CA GLY A 169 12.99 8.48 -0.35
C GLY A 169 11.74 8.07 0.44
N ASP A 170 10.69 8.91 0.46
CA ASP A 170 9.39 8.51 0.98
C ASP A 170 8.70 7.49 0.05
N TYR A 171 7.63 6.89 0.56
CA TYR A 171 6.62 6.21 -0.25
C TYR A 171 5.22 6.68 0.15
N VAL A 172 4.28 6.63 -0.80
CA VAL A 172 2.87 6.97 -0.57
C VAL A 172 2.02 5.71 -0.66
N ALA A 173 1.25 5.42 0.38
CA ALA A 173 0.35 4.26 0.41
C ALA A 173 -1.12 4.69 0.37
N LEU A 174 -1.87 4.15 -0.58
CA LEU A 174 -3.32 4.23 -0.61
C LEU A 174 -3.91 3.07 0.20
N LEU A 175 -4.55 3.39 1.32
CA LEU A 175 -5.11 2.43 2.25
C LEU A 175 -6.63 2.38 2.07
N ALA A 176 -7.12 1.46 1.24
CA ALA A 176 -8.48 1.48 0.69
C ALA A 176 -9.43 0.53 1.44
N PHE A 177 -10.25 1.05 2.36
CA PHE A 177 -11.38 0.34 2.99
C PHE A 177 -12.66 0.47 2.16
N ILE A 178 -12.57 -0.01 0.91
CA ILE A 178 -13.64 -0.12 -0.08
C ILE A 178 -13.59 -1.52 -0.71
N ALA A 179 -14.60 -1.88 -1.50
CA ALA A 179 -14.65 -3.20 -2.13
C ALA A 179 -13.51 -3.39 -3.15
N PRO A 180 -12.78 -4.53 -3.13
CA PRO A 180 -11.80 -4.84 -4.16
C PRO A 180 -12.52 -5.31 -5.43
N ASP A 181 -12.53 -4.45 -6.45
CA ASP A 181 -13.08 -4.78 -7.78
C ASP A 181 -12.41 -3.93 -8.86
N ALA A 182 -12.59 -4.33 -10.12
CA ALA A 182 -12.00 -3.64 -11.27
C ALA A 182 -12.41 -2.16 -11.38
N LYS A 183 -13.60 -1.78 -10.86
CA LYS A 183 -14.09 -0.39 -10.90
C LYS A 183 -13.37 0.49 -9.91
N ASN A 184 -12.89 -0.06 -8.80
CA ASN A 184 -12.06 0.64 -7.81
C ASN A 184 -10.57 0.51 -8.11
N ASP A 185 -10.13 -0.59 -8.73
CA ASP A 185 -8.73 -0.81 -9.11
C ASP A 185 -8.22 0.24 -10.10
N SER A 186 -8.99 0.52 -11.16
CA SER A 186 -8.61 1.51 -12.19
C SER A 186 -8.34 2.91 -11.59
N PRO A 187 -9.27 3.53 -10.84
CA PRO A 187 -9.03 4.83 -10.22
C PRO A 187 -7.89 4.81 -9.19
N LEU A 188 -7.78 3.76 -8.36
CA LEU A 188 -6.68 3.67 -7.40
C LEU A 188 -5.32 3.57 -8.10
N ASN A 189 -5.25 2.84 -9.21
CA ASN A 189 -4.05 2.77 -10.05
C ASN A 189 -3.75 4.10 -10.76
N ALA A 190 -4.77 4.82 -11.24
CA ALA A 190 -4.57 6.16 -11.78
C ALA A 190 -4.02 7.14 -10.73
N ILE A 191 -4.60 7.12 -9.52
CA ILE A 191 -4.18 7.96 -8.39
C ILE A 191 -2.72 7.67 -8.01
N ARG A 192 -2.36 6.38 -7.80
CA ARG A 192 -0.99 6.02 -7.39
C ARG A 192 0.03 6.42 -8.46
N LEU A 193 -0.28 6.25 -9.75
CA LEU A 193 0.64 6.58 -10.84
C LEU A 193 0.83 8.09 -10.98
N ALA A 194 -0.24 8.89 -10.83
CA ALA A 194 -0.14 10.35 -10.81
C ALA A 194 0.75 10.84 -9.67
N ILE A 195 0.63 10.25 -8.47
CA ILE A 195 1.48 10.55 -7.32
C ILE A 195 2.94 10.17 -7.61
N ARG A 196 3.18 8.95 -8.12
CA ARG A 196 4.53 8.50 -8.49
C ARG A 196 5.17 9.45 -9.49
N ASP A 197 4.47 9.80 -10.57
CA ASP A 197 5.02 10.61 -11.64
C ASP A 197 5.34 12.04 -11.19
N LYS A 198 4.47 12.61 -10.36
CA LYS A 198 4.63 13.97 -9.82
C LYS A 198 5.74 14.06 -8.77
N TYR A 199 5.78 13.13 -7.82
CA TYR A 199 6.66 13.21 -6.64
C TYR A 199 7.90 12.31 -6.74
N ARG A 200 7.98 11.43 -7.74
CA ARG A 200 9.07 10.47 -7.99
C ARG A 200 9.35 9.53 -6.80
N VAL A 201 8.30 9.17 -6.08
CA VAL A 201 8.35 8.28 -4.91
C VAL A 201 7.69 6.94 -5.19
N ALA A 202 7.99 5.94 -4.36
CA ALA A 202 7.27 4.68 -4.38
C ALA A 202 5.80 4.86 -4.03
N THR A 203 4.90 4.14 -4.71
CA THR A 203 3.48 4.12 -4.37
C THR A 203 2.98 2.70 -4.16
N THR A 204 2.13 2.49 -3.16
CA THR A 204 1.48 1.19 -2.89
C THR A 204 -0.03 1.36 -2.75
N VAL A 205 -0.78 0.29 -3.02
CA VAL A 205 -2.23 0.25 -2.84
C VAL A 205 -2.57 -1.02 -2.06
N GLY A 206 -3.26 -0.87 -0.95
CA GLY A 206 -3.69 -1.99 -0.12
C GLY A 206 -5.18 -1.89 0.19
N TYR A 207 -5.93 -2.96 -0.11
CA TYR A 207 -7.31 -3.08 0.34
C TYR A 207 -7.39 -3.51 1.81
N GLY A 208 -8.14 -2.75 2.60
CA GLY A 208 -8.43 -3.06 4.00
C GLY A 208 -9.63 -4.01 4.12
N PRO A 209 -9.68 -4.86 5.15
CA PRO A 209 -8.70 -5.00 6.23
C PRO A 209 -7.49 -5.90 5.89
N ARG A 210 -7.39 -6.46 4.68
CA ARG A 210 -6.32 -7.42 4.31
C ARG A 210 -4.92 -6.88 4.61
N TYR A 211 -4.60 -5.67 4.18
CA TYR A 211 -3.25 -5.13 4.37
C TYR A 211 -2.87 -4.95 5.84
N LEU A 212 -3.83 -4.88 6.78
CA LEU A 212 -3.53 -4.77 8.22
C LEU A 212 -2.73 -5.99 8.73
N HIS A 213 -2.85 -7.12 8.03
CA HIS A 213 -2.16 -8.38 8.30
C HIS A 213 -0.99 -8.64 7.35
N SER A 214 -0.55 -7.62 6.60
CA SER A 214 0.55 -7.71 5.66
C SER A 214 1.39 -6.42 5.80
N THR A 215 1.22 -5.45 4.91
CA THR A 215 1.99 -4.20 4.92
C THR A 215 1.71 -3.30 6.13
N GLY A 216 0.65 -3.54 6.89
CA GLY A 216 0.32 -2.81 8.12
C GLY A 216 1.43 -2.86 9.18
N GLN A 217 2.19 -3.97 9.25
CA GLN A 217 3.36 -4.08 10.12
C GLN A 217 4.44 -3.08 9.69
N LEU A 218 4.79 -3.02 8.40
CA LEU A 218 5.70 -2.03 7.83
C LEU A 218 5.23 -0.59 8.02
N HIS A 219 3.94 -0.32 7.83
CA HIS A 219 3.40 1.04 7.94
C HIS A 219 3.57 1.62 9.36
N LYS A 220 3.58 0.76 10.39
CA LYS A 220 3.64 1.14 11.81
C LYS A 220 5.04 0.97 12.38
N GLY A 221 5.69 -0.16 12.14
CA GLY A 221 6.98 -0.53 12.68
C GLY A 221 8.18 -0.17 11.79
N GLY A 222 7.96 0.15 10.51
CA GLY A 222 9.01 0.44 9.54
C GLY A 222 9.64 1.83 9.67
N PRO A 223 10.52 2.24 8.73
CA PRO A 223 11.09 3.59 8.71
C PRO A 223 9.99 4.65 8.61
N ASN A 224 10.21 5.84 9.19
CA ASN A 224 9.22 6.94 9.11
C ASN A 224 9.25 7.69 7.76
N THR A 225 9.18 6.91 6.68
CA THR A 225 9.21 7.36 5.28
C THR A 225 7.87 7.14 4.57
N GLY A 226 6.84 6.67 5.29
CA GLY A 226 5.50 6.48 4.74
C GLY A 226 4.63 7.74 4.85
N VAL A 227 3.88 8.01 3.78
CA VAL A 227 2.80 9.00 3.72
C VAL A 227 1.53 8.27 3.31
N PHE A 228 0.45 8.40 4.08
CA PHE A 228 -0.70 7.50 3.99
C PHE A 228 -1.98 8.26 3.65
N LEU A 229 -2.66 7.85 2.57
CA LEU A 229 -4.01 8.28 2.26
C LEU A 229 -4.98 7.12 2.52
N GLN A 230 -5.68 7.18 3.66
CA GLN A 230 -6.70 6.20 4.02
C GLN A 230 -8.04 6.60 3.43
N ILE A 231 -8.58 5.75 2.56
CA ILE A 231 -9.83 5.96 1.83
C ILE A 231 -10.85 4.99 2.41
N VAL A 232 -11.95 5.50 2.96
CA VAL A 232 -12.96 4.67 3.62
C VAL A 232 -14.31 4.94 2.99
N GLY A 233 -14.91 3.91 2.39
CA GLY A 233 -16.27 4.02 1.83
C GLY A 233 -17.34 3.74 2.86
N ASP A 234 -18.51 4.34 2.68
CA ASP A 234 -19.74 3.94 3.37
C ASP A 234 -20.19 2.54 2.89
N ASP A 235 -20.98 1.86 3.72
CA ASP A 235 -21.50 0.52 3.46
C ASP A 235 -23.03 0.59 3.33
N PRO A 236 -23.59 1.01 2.18
CA PRO A 236 -25.04 1.17 2.03
C PRO A 236 -25.81 -0.15 2.16
N LYS A 237 -25.12 -1.28 1.95
CA LYS A 237 -25.63 -2.63 2.18
C LYS A 237 -24.84 -3.25 3.32
N ASP A 238 -25.23 -2.90 4.55
CA ASP A 238 -24.59 -3.42 5.75
C ASP A 238 -25.26 -4.74 6.19
N ILE A 239 -24.43 -5.71 6.61
CA ILE A 239 -24.86 -7.06 6.96
C ILE A 239 -24.56 -7.28 8.46
N PRO A 240 -25.54 -7.68 9.28
CA PRO A 240 -25.29 -8.02 10.68
C PRO A 240 -24.37 -9.24 10.78
N ILE A 241 -23.47 -9.25 11.77
CA ILE A 241 -22.62 -10.42 12.03
C ILE A 241 -23.44 -11.42 12.86
N PRO A 242 -23.60 -12.68 12.42
CA PRO A 242 -24.34 -13.68 13.19
C PRO A 242 -23.76 -13.88 14.58
N GLY A 243 -24.60 -13.77 15.61
CA GLY A 243 -24.21 -13.96 17.02
C GLY A 243 -23.55 -12.74 17.69
N GLU A 244 -23.33 -11.65 16.96
CA GLU A 244 -22.71 -10.42 17.47
C GLU A 244 -23.69 -9.25 17.51
N ARG A 245 -23.38 -8.24 18.31
CA ARG A 245 -24.19 -7.00 18.42
C ARG A 245 -23.87 -5.97 17.34
N LEU A 246 -22.95 -6.27 16.44
CA LEU A 246 -22.40 -5.35 15.44
C LEU A 246 -22.49 -5.95 14.03
N SER A 247 -22.40 -5.09 13.03
CA SER A 247 -22.43 -5.44 11.61
C SER A 247 -21.03 -5.44 10.98
N PHE A 248 -20.91 -6.01 9.79
CA PHE A 248 -19.64 -6.01 9.05
C PHE A 248 -19.19 -4.59 8.66
N GLY A 249 -20.13 -3.69 8.34
CA GLY A 249 -19.85 -2.27 8.09
C GLY A 249 -19.29 -1.58 9.34
N VAL A 250 -19.91 -1.78 10.50
CA VAL A 250 -19.40 -1.25 11.79
C VAL A 250 -18.00 -1.79 12.08
N LEU A 251 -17.76 -3.09 11.88
CA LEU A 251 -16.44 -3.70 12.06
C LEU A 251 -15.39 -3.07 11.12
N LYS A 252 -15.72 -2.90 9.83
CA LYS A 252 -14.83 -2.27 8.85
C LYS A 252 -14.47 -0.83 9.24
N GLN A 253 -15.47 -0.03 9.62
CA GLN A 253 -15.24 1.36 10.06
C GLN A 253 -14.36 1.41 11.31
N ALA A 254 -14.58 0.51 12.27
CA ALA A 254 -13.77 0.41 13.48
C ALA A 254 -12.33 0.00 13.16
N GLN A 255 -12.12 -0.97 12.26
CA GLN A 255 -10.79 -1.37 11.80
C GLN A 255 -10.05 -0.22 11.09
N ALA A 256 -10.75 0.54 10.24
CA ALA A 256 -10.18 1.70 9.57
C ALA A 256 -9.76 2.80 10.57
N LEU A 257 -10.63 3.11 11.53
CA LEU A 257 -10.35 4.10 12.57
C LEU A 257 -9.21 3.66 13.50
N GLY A 258 -9.21 2.39 13.92
CA GLY A 258 -8.14 1.82 14.75
C GLY A 258 -6.79 1.86 14.03
N ASP A 259 -6.75 1.56 12.73
CA ASP A 259 -5.55 1.68 11.91
C ASP A 259 -5.06 3.13 11.79
N PHE A 260 -5.97 4.07 11.53
CA PHE A 260 -5.65 5.50 11.48
C PHE A 260 -5.05 6.01 12.79
N GLN A 261 -5.64 5.62 13.93
CA GLN A 261 -5.13 5.97 15.25
C GLN A 261 -3.74 5.35 15.50
N ALA A 262 -3.52 4.09 15.14
CA ALA A 262 -2.21 3.45 15.25
C ALA A 262 -1.16 4.22 14.43
N LEU A 263 -1.46 4.55 13.17
CA LEU A 263 -0.55 5.36 12.34
C LEU A 263 -0.21 6.70 12.99
N ARG A 264 -1.20 7.39 13.58
CA ARG A 264 -0.96 8.64 14.32
C ARG A 264 -0.12 8.45 15.58
N ASN A 265 -0.34 7.38 16.35
CA ASN A 265 0.46 7.06 17.54
C ASN A 265 1.94 6.83 17.18
N HIS A 266 2.21 6.26 16.00
CA HIS A 266 3.56 6.09 15.46
C HIS A 266 4.10 7.33 14.73
N GLY A 267 3.46 8.50 14.88
CA GLY A 267 3.92 9.75 14.28
C GLY A 267 3.93 9.75 12.75
N ARG A 268 3.06 8.95 12.12
CA ARG A 268 2.97 8.85 10.66
C ARG A 268 2.20 10.01 10.06
N ARG A 269 2.58 10.40 8.85
CA ARG A 269 1.88 11.40 8.03
C ARG A 269 0.68 10.72 7.36
N VAL A 270 -0.51 10.91 7.91
CA VAL A 270 -1.72 10.21 7.45
C VAL A 270 -2.90 11.16 7.31
N LEU A 271 -3.65 11.01 6.22
CA LEU A 271 -4.95 11.62 5.98
C LEU A 271 -6.00 10.52 5.85
N ARG A 272 -7.12 10.67 6.54
CA ARG A 272 -8.31 9.81 6.36
C ARG A 272 -9.40 10.58 5.63
N VAL A 273 -9.94 9.98 4.57
CA VAL A 273 -11.03 10.50 3.74
C VAL A 273 -12.19 9.52 3.75
N GLN A 274 -13.37 9.97 4.20
CA GLN A 274 -14.61 9.20 4.12
C GLN A 274 -15.35 9.51 2.81
N LEU A 275 -15.81 8.47 2.12
CA LEU A 275 -16.54 8.56 0.85
C LEU A 275 -17.94 7.98 1.00
N HIS A 276 -18.96 8.82 0.83
CA HIS A 276 -20.35 8.34 0.75
C HIS A 276 -20.60 7.58 -0.56
N ASP A 277 -20.22 8.20 -1.68
CA ASP A 277 -20.15 7.56 -2.99
C ASP A 277 -18.66 7.31 -3.31
N VAL A 278 -18.28 6.03 -3.33
CA VAL A 278 -16.90 5.62 -3.59
C VAL A 278 -16.44 6.02 -4.98
N ALA A 279 -17.28 5.87 -6.01
CA ALA A 279 -16.90 6.17 -7.39
C ALA A 279 -16.65 7.67 -7.56
N GLN A 280 -17.61 8.51 -7.16
CA GLN A 280 -17.43 9.97 -7.21
C GLN A 280 -16.29 10.45 -6.30
N GLY A 281 -16.10 9.80 -5.16
CA GLY A 281 -15.03 10.10 -4.23
C GLY A 281 -13.66 9.86 -4.82
N LEU A 282 -13.47 8.71 -5.49
CA LEU A 282 -12.23 8.38 -6.19
C LEU A 282 -11.96 9.35 -7.35
N VAL A 283 -12.98 9.75 -8.13
CA VAL A 283 -12.87 10.82 -9.16
C VAL A 283 -12.24 12.08 -8.56
N LYS A 284 -12.80 12.57 -7.45
CA LYS A 284 -12.35 13.81 -6.79
C LYS A 284 -10.94 13.68 -6.22
N ILE A 285 -10.58 12.52 -5.67
CA ILE A 285 -9.20 12.23 -5.21
C ILE A 285 -8.24 12.24 -6.40
N GLY A 286 -8.61 11.60 -7.51
CA GLY A 286 -7.85 11.60 -8.76
C GLY A 286 -7.58 13.01 -9.28
N GLN A 287 -8.61 13.85 -9.34
CA GLN A 287 -8.49 15.26 -9.71
C GLN A 287 -7.53 16.01 -8.76
N ALA A 288 -7.69 15.81 -7.45
CA ALA A 288 -6.83 16.44 -6.45
C ALA A 288 -5.36 16.03 -6.56
N VAL A 289 -5.04 14.83 -7.07
CA VAL A 289 -3.63 14.43 -7.29
C VAL A 289 -3.12 14.74 -8.70
N GLY A 290 -3.98 15.25 -9.59
CA GLY A 290 -3.65 15.54 -10.98
C GLY A 290 -3.67 14.32 -11.91
N ALA A 291 -4.44 13.27 -11.57
CA ALA A 291 -4.64 12.12 -12.44
C ALA A 291 -5.50 12.51 -13.66
N THR A 292 -4.97 12.32 -14.86
CA THR A 292 -5.58 12.77 -16.13
C THR A 292 -6.43 11.71 -16.84
N ALA A 293 -6.38 10.44 -16.41
CA ALA A 293 -7.15 9.33 -16.99
C ALA A 293 -7.42 8.21 -15.96
N GLY A 294 -8.47 7.40 -16.17
CA GLY A 294 -8.74 6.15 -15.42
C GLY A 294 -9.53 6.29 -14.12
N VAL A 295 -10.02 7.51 -13.81
CA VAL A 295 -10.76 7.80 -12.57
C VAL A 295 -12.27 7.98 -12.79
N ALA A 296 -12.73 8.01 -14.05
CA ALA A 296 -14.12 8.23 -14.43
C ALA A 296 -14.89 6.92 -14.69
#